data_AF-A0A7V9U032-F1
#
_entry.id   AF-A0A7V9U032-F1
#
_cell.length_a   1.000
_cell.length_b   1.000
_cell.length_c   1.000
_cell.angle_alpha   90.00
_cell.angle_beta   90.00
_cell.angle_gamma   90.00
#
_symmetry.space_group_name_H-M   'P 1'
#
loop_
_entity.id
_entity.type
_entity.pdbx_description
1 polymer ?
#
loop_
_entity_poly.entity_id
_entity_poly.type
_entity_poly.pdbx_seq_one_letter_code
_entity_poly.pdbx_strand_id
1 'polypeptide(L)'
;MIETIEELNNKVAPKTQVLPLPLEPLGKISWNYWWSWSRDGAGCFRELAPAIWEECEHNPRLLLSRVSEYRLAEMANDPVYCERVNKLANDFAEYMGLHPNGAAPLGTPGLGQDWSNPGNIAAITLEHPVAYFCAEFGVHNSLPLYSGGLGILAGDHLKSASDLRLPLVAVGLLYHQGYFRQRLNREGWQQDVYRETDPEILPLHPVTGEDGSRLLIEVLIRDRAVR
;
A
#
# COMPACT_ATOMS: atom_id res chain seq x y z
N MET A 1 -4.63 28.46 11.38
CA MET A 1 -5.56 28.70 10.26
C MET A 1 -6.49 27.50 10.25
N ILE A 2 -7.79 27.68 10.47
CA ILE A 2 -8.74 26.56 10.50
C ILE A 2 -9.14 26.33 9.04
N GLU A 3 -8.53 25.35 8.39
CA GLU A 3 -8.95 24.92 7.06
C GLU A 3 -10.39 24.41 7.14
N THR A 4 -11.23 24.92 6.25
CA THR A 4 -12.65 24.57 6.20
C THR A 4 -12.84 23.25 5.47
N ILE A 5 -13.88 22.50 5.83
CA ILE A 5 -14.20 21.16 5.29
C ILE A 5 -14.37 21.20 3.75
N GLU A 6 -14.68 22.36 3.16
CA GLU A 6 -14.80 22.55 1.72
C GLU A 6 -13.45 22.48 0.97
N GLU A 7 -12.33 22.90 1.57
CA GLU A 7 -11.03 22.94 0.90
C GLU A 7 -10.38 21.55 0.78
N LEU A 8 -10.72 20.62 1.68
CA LEU A 8 -10.23 19.23 1.66
C LEU A 8 -10.97 18.33 0.66
N ASN A 9 -12.12 18.77 0.14
CA ASN A 9 -12.99 17.99 -0.77
C ASN A 9 -12.77 18.27 -2.25
N ASN A 10 -11.85 19.18 -2.62
CA ASN A 10 -11.48 19.34 -4.02
C ASN A 10 -10.68 18.11 -4.46
N LYS A 11 -11.37 17.18 -5.13
CA LYS A 11 -10.81 16.07 -5.92
C LYS A 11 -10.02 16.66 -7.10
N VAL A 12 -8.87 17.25 -6.83
CA VAL A 12 -7.87 17.51 -7.86
C VAL A 12 -7.15 16.18 -8.03
N ALA A 13 -7.43 15.50 -9.15
CA ALA A 13 -6.70 14.30 -9.54
C ALA A 13 -5.20 14.58 -9.38
N PRO A 14 -4.44 13.71 -8.70
CA PRO A 14 -3.04 13.96 -8.41
C PRO A 14 -2.32 14.22 -9.73
N LYS A 15 -1.73 15.42 -9.87
CA LYS A 15 -0.94 15.78 -11.04
C LYS A 15 0.19 14.76 -11.16
N THR A 16 0.36 14.14 -12.33
CA THR A 16 1.53 13.31 -12.60
C THR A 16 2.76 14.22 -12.59
N GLN A 17 3.46 14.24 -11.46
CA GLN A 17 4.65 15.06 -11.28
C GLN A 17 5.85 14.33 -11.87
N VAL A 18 6.60 15.02 -12.74
CA VAL A 18 7.87 14.51 -13.25
C VAL A 18 8.91 14.69 -12.16
N LEU A 19 9.46 13.59 -11.66
CA LEU A 19 10.51 13.62 -10.65
C LEU A 19 11.87 13.86 -11.30
N PRO A 20 12.76 14.65 -10.67
CA PRO A 20 14.16 14.71 -11.08
C PRO A 20 14.80 13.31 -11.07
N LEU A 21 15.75 13.06 -11.98
CA LEU A 21 16.40 11.74 -12.15
C LEU A 21 16.87 11.10 -10.81
N PRO A 22 17.52 11.82 -9.87
CA PRO A 22 17.92 11.23 -8.59
C PRO A 22 16.76 10.76 -7.71
N LEU A 23 15.56 11.29 -7.92
CA LEU A 23 14.36 11.03 -7.11
C LEU A 23 13.32 10.14 -7.80
N GLU A 24 13.51 9.82 -9.09
CA GLU A 24 12.65 8.87 -9.83
C GLU A 24 12.34 7.56 -9.08
N PRO A 25 13.28 6.95 -8.32
CA PRO A 25 12.99 5.73 -7.58
C PRO A 25 11.82 5.86 -6.60
N LEU A 26 11.65 7.03 -5.97
CA LEU A 26 10.54 7.29 -5.05
C LEU A 26 9.19 7.16 -5.74
N GLY A 27 9.10 7.57 -7.01
CA GLY A 27 7.90 7.39 -7.82
C GLY A 27 7.53 5.92 -7.97
N LYS A 28 8.50 5.06 -8.27
CA LYS A 28 8.28 3.60 -8.39
C LYS A 28 7.92 2.97 -7.04
N ILE A 29 8.69 3.28 -6.00
CA ILE A 29 8.49 2.71 -4.65
C ILE A 29 7.13 3.13 -4.08
N SER A 30 6.63 4.33 -4.40
CA SER A 30 5.32 4.80 -3.92
C SER A 30 4.13 3.90 -4.34
N TRP A 31 4.31 3.05 -5.36
CA TRP A 31 3.32 2.08 -5.84
C TRP A 31 3.33 0.73 -5.10
N ASN A 32 4.22 0.52 -4.15
CA ASN A 32 4.32 -0.75 -3.42
C ASN A 32 4.46 -0.48 -1.93
N TYR A 33 3.52 -1.00 -1.11
CA TYR A 33 3.51 -0.73 0.33
C TYR A 33 4.75 -1.19 1.11
N TRP A 34 5.66 -1.97 0.52
CA TRP A 34 6.90 -2.41 1.16
C TRP A 34 7.68 -1.30 1.86
N TRP A 35 7.66 -0.07 1.32
CA TRP A 35 8.29 1.08 1.97
C TRP A 35 7.82 1.33 3.40
N SER A 36 6.62 0.88 3.77
CA SER A 36 6.01 1.15 5.08
C SER A 36 6.52 0.24 6.19
N TRP A 37 7.16 -0.88 5.86
CA TRP A 37 7.81 -1.77 6.83
C TRP A 37 9.30 -1.99 6.55
N SER A 38 9.85 -1.36 5.51
CA SER A 38 11.29 -1.35 5.26
C SER A 38 12.01 -0.41 6.23
N ARG A 39 13.31 -0.66 6.46
CA ARG A 39 14.11 -0.02 7.51
C ARG A 39 14.16 1.52 7.44
N ASP A 40 14.04 2.12 6.25
CA ASP A 40 14.09 3.59 6.06
C ASP A 40 13.12 4.11 4.98
N GLY A 41 12.12 3.31 4.56
CA GLY A 41 11.22 3.69 3.48
C GLY A 41 10.38 4.93 3.82
N ALA A 42 9.67 4.92 4.95
CA ALA A 42 8.91 6.07 5.43
C ALA A 42 9.80 7.30 5.73
N GLY A 43 11.06 7.07 6.13
CA GLY A 43 12.03 8.15 6.39
C GLY A 43 12.35 8.95 5.14
N CYS A 44 12.57 8.28 4.01
CA CYS A 44 12.86 8.93 2.72
C CYS A 44 11.71 9.82 2.25
N PHE A 45 10.45 9.39 2.42
CA PHE A 45 9.27 10.19 2.07
C PHE A 45 9.05 11.35 3.05
N ARG A 46 9.19 11.11 4.36
CA ARG A 46 9.03 12.17 5.38
C ARG A 46 10.01 13.32 5.17
N GLU A 47 11.27 13.03 4.91
CA GLU A 47 12.32 14.05 4.76
C GLU A 47 12.13 14.93 3.53
N LEU A 48 11.50 14.40 2.48
CA LEU A 48 11.21 15.14 1.26
C LEU A 48 10.43 16.42 1.56
N ALA A 49 9.36 16.30 2.34
CA ALA A 49 8.57 17.44 2.83
C ALA A 49 7.78 17.03 4.09
N PRO A 50 8.33 17.26 5.30
CA PRO A 50 7.74 16.77 6.55
C PRO A 50 6.30 17.26 6.79
N ALA A 51 6.01 18.53 6.52
CA ALA A 51 4.67 19.08 6.71
C ALA A 51 3.64 18.43 5.77
N ILE A 52 3.98 18.33 4.47
CA ILE A 52 3.11 17.72 3.45
C ILE A 52 2.92 16.22 3.75
N TRP A 53 3.94 15.55 4.27
CA TRP A 53 3.87 14.14 4.67
C TRP A 53 2.79 13.88 5.73
N GLU A 54 2.72 14.74 6.75
CA GLU A 54 1.66 14.68 7.78
C GLU A 54 0.29 15.04 7.21
N GLU A 55 0.20 16.10 6.39
CA GLU A 55 -1.04 16.52 5.73
C GLU A 55 -1.62 15.44 4.80
N CYS A 56 -0.76 14.67 4.15
CA CYS A 56 -1.13 13.57 3.27
C CYS A 56 -1.47 12.28 4.03
N GLU A 57 -1.52 12.32 5.37
CA GLU A 57 -1.69 11.15 6.23
C GLU A 57 -0.72 10.02 5.84
N HIS A 58 0.53 10.38 5.56
CA HIS A 58 1.59 9.43 5.22
C HIS A 58 1.35 8.67 3.89
N ASN A 59 0.60 9.24 2.95
CA ASN A 59 0.48 8.72 1.60
C ASN A 59 1.60 9.25 0.68
N PRO A 60 2.55 8.40 0.22
CA PRO A 60 3.67 8.84 -0.61
C PRO A 60 3.25 9.29 -2.01
N ARG A 61 2.19 8.71 -2.59
CA ARG A 61 1.70 9.13 -3.91
C ARG A 61 1.13 10.53 -3.86
N LEU A 62 0.33 10.80 -2.83
CA LEU A 62 -0.25 12.11 -2.61
C LEU A 62 0.84 13.14 -2.30
N LEU A 63 1.81 12.80 -1.45
CA LEU A 63 3.01 13.60 -1.18
C LEU A 63 3.70 14.00 -2.49
N LEU A 64 4.06 13.01 -3.32
CA LEU A 64 4.78 13.23 -4.59
C LEU A 64 3.98 14.00 -5.64
N SER A 65 2.68 14.23 -5.45
CA SER A 65 1.86 15.09 -6.32
C SER A 65 1.74 16.52 -5.80
N ARG A 66 2.07 16.76 -4.52
CA ARG A 66 1.90 18.04 -3.81
C ARG A 66 3.22 18.77 -3.54
N VAL A 67 4.34 18.05 -3.46
CA VAL A 67 5.66 18.67 -3.24
C VAL A 67 5.98 19.60 -4.40
N SER A 68 6.49 20.80 -4.11
CA SER A 68 6.82 21.77 -5.15
C SER A 68 8.01 21.32 -5.99
N GLU A 69 8.04 21.70 -7.27
CA GLU A 69 9.17 21.43 -8.16
C GLU A 69 10.48 22.01 -7.60
N TYR A 70 10.41 23.18 -6.95
CA TYR A 70 11.56 23.77 -6.24
C TYR A 70 12.10 22.85 -5.15
N ARG A 71 11.23 22.29 -4.31
CA ARG A 71 11.65 21.38 -3.23
C ARG A 71 12.19 20.07 -3.77
N LEU A 72 11.59 19.52 -4.83
CA LEU A 72 12.14 18.35 -5.53
C LEU A 72 13.54 18.64 -6.09
N ALA A 73 13.74 19.80 -6.71
CA ALA A 73 15.05 20.20 -7.24
C ALA A 73 16.09 20.40 -6.13
N GLU A 74 15.70 21.02 -5.01
CA GLU A 74 16.54 21.17 -3.82
C GLU A 74 17.02 19.80 -3.31
N MET A 75 16.08 18.89 -3.05
CA MET A 75 16.39 17.56 -2.51
C MET A 75 17.16 16.68 -3.52
N ALA A 76 16.93 16.87 -4.81
CA ALA A 76 17.70 16.19 -5.86
C ALA A 76 19.17 16.68 -5.97
N ASN A 77 19.50 17.83 -5.39
CA ASN A 77 20.87 18.35 -5.31
C ASN A 77 21.53 18.08 -3.94
N ASP A 78 20.81 17.49 -2.99
CA ASP A 78 21.38 17.05 -1.71
C ASP A 78 22.00 15.65 -1.89
N PRO A 79 23.34 15.51 -1.84
CA PRO A 79 24.00 14.23 -2.05
C PRO A 79 23.68 13.20 -0.96
N VAL A 80 23.44 13.64 0.29
CA VAL A 80 23.14 12.74 1.41
C VAL A 80 21.75 12.16 1.25
N TYR A 81 20.78 12.99 0.87
CA TYR A 81 19.43 12.52 0.58
C TYR A 81 19.40 11.58 -0.63
N CYS A 82 20.08 11.96 -1.72
CA CYS A 82 20.15 11.13 -2.93
C CYS A 82 20.79 9.76 -2.66
N GLU A 83 21.82 9.68 -1.81
CA GLU A 83 22.42 8.41 -1.41
C GLU A 83 21.41 7.53 -0.66
N ARG A 84 20.61 8.10 0.25
CA ARG A 84 19.55 7.36 0.95
C ARG A 84 18.44 6.87 0.02
N VAL A 85 18.00 7.71 -0.93
CA VAL A 85 17.03 7.31 -1.95
C VAL A 85 17.56 6.18 -2.81
N ASN A 86 18.82 6.27 -3.26
CA ASN A 86 19.48 5.20 -4.01
C ASN A 86 19.62 3.92 -3.20
N LYS A 87 19.95 4.03 -1.92
CA LYS A 87 19.99 2.88 -1.02
C LYS A 87 18.63 2.22 -0.90
N LEU A 88 17.56 2.99 -0.66
CA LEU A 88 16.20 2.47 -0.60
C LEU A 88 15.80 1.79 -1.92
N ALA A 89 16.19 2.37 -3.06
CA ALA A 89 15.95 1.81 -4.38
C ALA A 89 16.66 0.46 -4.58
N ASN A 90 17.90 0.34 -4.14
CA ASN A 90 18.66 -0.91 -4.19
C ASN A 90 18.04 -1.98 -3.27
N ASP A 91 17.68 -1.60 -2.03
CA ASP A 91 17.03 -2.50 -1.09
C ASP A 91 15.67 -2.98 -1.64
N PHE A 92 14.91 -2.10 -2.29
CA PHE A 92 13.66 -2.47 -2.97
C PHE A 92 13.89 -3.37 -4.17
N ALA A 93 14.89 -3.07 -5.01
CA ALA A 93 15.25 -3.89 -6.16
C ALA A 93 15.74 -5.28 -5.74
N GLU A 94 16.48 -5.38 -4.62
CA GLU A 94 16.83 -6.66 -4.02
C GLU A 94 15.56 -7.37 -3.54
N TYR A 95 14.72 -6.73 -2.74
CA TYR A 95 13.45 -7.30 -2.26
C TYR A 95 12.55 -7.82 -3.40
N MET A 96 12.44 -7.06 -4.49
CA MET A 96 11.64 -7.42 -5.66
C MET A 96 12.35 -8.41 -6.59
N GLY A 97 13.67 -8.34 -6.75
CA GLY A 97 14.46 -9.30 -7.54
C GLY A 97 14.57 -10.67 -6.88
N LEU A 98 14.34 -10.70 -5.57
CA LEU A 98 14.09 -11.89 -4.78
C LEU A 98 12.69 -12.52 -5.07
N HIS A 99 11.78 -11.83 -5.77
CA HIS A 99 10.60 -12.45 -6.39
C HIS A 99 11.04 -13.23 -7.64
N PRO A 100 10.88 -14.56 -7.65
CA PRO A 100 11.47 -15.40 -8.66
C PRO A 100 10.56 -15.43 -9.88
N ASN A 101 11.13 -15.33 -11.07
CA ASN A 101 10.62 -16.13 -12.17
C ASN A 101 10.91 -17.62 -11.90
N GLY A 102 10.23 -18.20 -10.89
CA GLY A 102 10.24 -19.63 -10.57
C GLY A 102 11.24 -20.06 -9.49
N ALA A 103 10.71 -20.62 -8.41
CA ALA A 103 11.39 -21.16 -7.23
C ALA A 103 11.88 -20.13 -6.20
N ALA A 104 11.14 -20.04 -5.08
CA ALA A 104 11.79 -19.72 -3.81
C ALA A 104 13.02 -20.62 -3.66
N PRO A 105 14.15 -20.17 -3.07
CA PRO A 105 15.19 -21.10 -2.68
C PRO A 105 14.53 -22.22 -1.87
N LEU A 106 14.57 -23.44 -2.41
CA LEU A 106 14.24 -24.67 -1.70
C LEU A 106 15.14 -24.70 -0.46
N GLY A 107 14.65 -24.14 0.64
CA GLY A 107 15.51 -23.80 1.77
C GLY A 107 14.89 -22.96 2.87
N THR A 108 13.74 -22.30 2.66
CA THR A 108 12.94 -21.82 3.79
C THR A 108 12.34 -23.04 4.49
N PRO A 109 12.66 -23.32 5.77
CA PRO A 109 12.03 -24.41 6.49
C PRO A 109 10.51 -24.21 6.47
N GLY A 110 9.78 -25.10 5.78
CA GLY A 110 8.31 -25.06 5.69
C GLY A 110 7.70 -24.76 4.31
N LEU A 111 8.46 -24.33 3.30
CA LEU A 111 7.95 -24.03 1.95
C LEU A 111 8.35 -25.04 0.85
N GLY A 112 8.79 -26.23 1.27
CA GLY A 112 9.09 -27.35 0.38
C GLY A 112 9.02 -28.71 1.07
N GLN A 113 8.58 -28.76 2.33
CA GLN A 113 8.28 -29.99 3.04
C GLN A 113 6.78 -30.04 3.31
N ASP A 114 6.14 -31.04 2.74
CA ASP A 114 4.77 -31.43 3.04
C ASP A 114 4.64 -31.78 4.52
N TRP A 115 4.14 -30.82 5.31
CA TRP A 115 4.03 -30.91 6.76
C TRP A 115 2.68 -31.49 7.23
N SER A 116 1.80 -31.83 6.30
CA SER A 116 0.41 -32.18 6.60
C SER A 116 0.00 -33.59 6.17
N ASN A 117 0.49 -34.14 5.04
CA ASN A 117 0.30 -35.55 4.66
C ASN A 117 0.97 -35.83 3.29
N PRO A 118 1.97 -36.74 3.15
CA PRO A 118 2.74 -37.05 1.92
C PRO A 118 1.99 -37.47 0.64
N GLY A 119 0.67 -37.28 0.57
CA GLY A 119 -0.18 -37.96 -0.41
C GLY A 119 -1.37 -37.20 -0.99
N ASN A 120 -1.74 -35.96 -0.58
CA ASN A 120 -2.86 -35.28 -1.28
C ASN A 120 -3.15 -33.78 -1.01
N ILE A 121 -2.22 -32.96 -0.49
CA ILE A 121 -2.44 -31.50 -0.48
C ILE A 121 -1.71 -30.91 -1.69
N ALA A 122 -2.47 -30.29 -2.60
CA ALA A 122 -1.89 -29.56 -3.72
C ALA A 122 -0.84 -28.59 -3.15
N ALA A 123 0.42 -28.73 -3.60
CA ALA A 123 1.52 -27.95 -3.08
C ALA A 123 1.19 -26.45 -3.17
N ILE A 124 1.40 -25.71 -2.08
CA ILE A 124 1.27 -24.26 -2.07
C ILE A 124 2.34 -23.71 -3.01
N THR A 125 1.90 -23.15 -4.14
CA THR A 125 2.75 -22.68 -5.24
C THR A 125 2.24 -21.33 -5.74
N LEU A 126 2.99 -20.66 -6.60
CA LEU A 126 2.52 -19.42 -7.22
C LEU A 126 1.26 -19.63 -8.09
N GLU A 127 1.10 -20.82 -8.68
CA GLU A 127 -0.08 -21.20 -9.45
C GLU A 127 -1.26 -21.63 -8.55
N HIS A 128 -0.96 -22.13 -7.35
CA HIS A 128 -1.94 -22.55 -6.34
C HIS A 128 -1.65 -21.86 -5.00
N PRO A 129 -1.83 -20.53 -4.91
CA PRO A 129 -1.50 -19.79 -3.71
C PRO A 129 -2.57 -19.98 -2.63
N VAL A 130 -2.23 -19.62 -1.39
CA VAL A 130 -3.21 -19.49 -0.31
C VAL A 130 -4.12 -18.30 -0.59
N ALA A 131 -5.43 -18.52 -0.64
CA ALA A 131 -6.41 -17.43 -0.67
C ALA A 131 -6.77 -17.02 0.76
N TYR A 132 -6.37 -15.82 1.17
CA TYR A 132 -6.65 -15.28 2.51
C TYR A 132 -7.78 -14.26 2.47
N PHE A 133 -8.98 -14.69 2.87
CA PHE A 133 -10.16 -13.84 2.95
C PHE A 133 -10.21 -13.10 4.28
N CYS A 134 -10.32 -11.77 4.22
CA CYS A 134 -10.59 -10.96 5.39
C CYS A 134 -11.44 -9.75 5.01
N ALA A 135 -12.29 -9.32 5.94
CA ALA A 135 -13.01 -8.05 5.80
C ALA A 135 -12.06 -6.85 5.95
N GLU A 136 -10.92 -7.01 6.65
CA GLU A 136 -10.01 -5.92 6.94
C GLU A 136 -8.54 -6.29 6.69
N PHE A 137 -7.76 -5.32 6.22
CA PHE A 137 -6.31 -5.44 6.08
C PHE A 137 -5.62 -4.14 6.48
N GLY A 138 -4.94 -4.16 7.62
CA GLY A 138 -4.18 -3.05 8.19
C GLY A 138 -2.74 -2.99 7.69
N VAL A 139 -2.57 -2.80 6.38
CA VAL A 139 -1.22 -2.71 5.78
C VAL A 139 -0.52 -1.43 6.21
N HIS A 140 -1.19 -0.30 6.00
CA HIS A 140 -0.71 1.03 6.36
C HIS A 140 -1.90 2.00 6.50
N ASN A 141 -1.79 3.08 7.28
CA ASN A 141 -2.88 4.03 7.51
C ASN A 141 -3.36 4.76 6.24
N SER A 142 -2.49 4.91 5.25
CA SER A 142 -2.82 5.46 3.92
C SER A 142 -3.70 4.52 3.09
N LEU A 143 -3.89 3.25 3.51
CA LEU A 143 -4.84 2.30 2.95
C LEU A 143 -5.95 2.04 3.98
N PRO A 144 -7.06 2.79 3.97
CA PRO A 144 -8.05 2.80 5.04
C PRO A 144 -9.00 1.58 4.96
N LEU A 145 -8.45 0.37 5.03
CA LEU A 145 -9.17 -0.91 4.94
C LEU A 145 -9.25 -1.65 6.28
N TYR A 146 -9.07 -0.98 7.41
CA TYR A 146 -9.16 -1.59 8.73
C TYR A 146 -9.72 -0.65 9.78
N SER A 147 -10.23 -1.23 10.87
CA SER A 147 -10.79 -0.51 12.01
C SER A 147 -10.11 -0.84 13.34
N GLY A 148 -9.53 -2.04 13.46
CA GLY A 148 -8.97 -2.51 14.72
C GLY A 148 -8.03 -3.71 14.59
N GLY A 149 -7.95 -4.49 15.67
CA GLY A 149 -6.96 -5.56 15.82
C GLY A 149 -7.04 -6.67 14.78
N LEU A 150 -8.24 -6.99 14.27
CA LEU A 150 -8.42 -7.96 13.19
C LEU A 150 -7.64 -7.54 11.95
N GLY A 151 -7.86 -6.32 11.47
CA GLY A 151 -7.18 -5.80 10.30
C GLY A 151 -5.67 -5.65 10.53
N ILE A 152 -5.23 -5.20 11.71
CA ILE A 152 -3.79 -5.12 12.01
C ILE A 152 -3.13 -6.50 11.90
N LEU A 153 -3.70 -7.53 12.53
CA LEU A 153 -3.17 -8.89 12.45
C LEU A 153 -3.14 -9.40 11.00
N ALA A 154 -4.22 -9.19 10.25
CA ALA A 154 -4.30 -9.57 8.85
C ALA A 154 -3.23 -8.85 8.00
N GLY A 155 -3.00 -7.55 8.26
CA GLY A 155 -1.96 -6.76 7.59
C GLY A 155 -0.55 -7.26 7.92
N ASP A 156 -0.27 -7.60 9.17
CA ASP A 156 1.04 -8.13 9.58
C ASP A 156 1.28 -9.55 9.05
N HIS A 157 0.22 -10.35 8.88
CA HIS A 157 0.28 -11.60 8.13
C HIS A 157 0.70 -11.35 6.67
N LEU A 158 0.14 -10.33 6.00
CA LEU A 158 0.54 -10.01 4.61
C LEU A 158 2.00 -9.58 4.52
N LYS A 159 2.47 -8.72 5.42
CA LYS A 159 3.87 -8.28 5.46
C LYS A 159 4.81 -9.46 5.69
N SER A 160 4.49 -10.31 6.68
CA SER A 160 5.27 -11.52 6.97
C SER A 160 5.27 -12.51 5.81
N ALA A 161 4.11 -12.71 5.17
CA ALA A 161 3.99 -13.56 3.99
C ALA A 161 4.83 -13.02 2.82
N SER A 162 4.87 -11.70 2.64
CA SER A 162 5.71 -11.04 1.64
C SER A 162 7.20 -11.26 1.94
N ASP A 163 7.64 -11.01 3.18
CA ASP A 163 9.05 -11.19 3.59
C ASP A 163 9.51 -12.66 3.50
N LEU A 164 8.62 -13.60 3.82
CA LEU A 164 8.85 -15.05 3.70
C LEU A 164 8.63 -15.60 2.28
N ARG A 165 8.08 -14.78 1.37
CA ARG A 165 7.72 -15.15 0.00
C ARG A 165 6.73 -16.31 -0.09
N LEU A 166 5.75 -16.30 0.80
CA LEU A 166 4.63 -17.24 0.74
C LEU A 166 3.73 -16.91 -0.46
N PRO A 167 3.41 -17.88 -1.32
CA PRO A 167 2.38 -17.71 -2.33
C PRO A 167 1.02 -17.48 -1.65
N LEU A 168 0.62 -16.20 -1.51
CA LEU A 168 -0.59 -15.80 -0.82
C LEU A 168 -1.28 -14.65 -1.57
N VAL A 169 -2.58 -14.78 -1.77
CA VAL A 169 -3.44 -13.74 -2.34
C VAL A 169 -4.45 -13.31 -1.28
N ALA A 170 -4.39 -12.03 -0.89
CA ALA A 170 -5.35 -11.43 0.02
C ALA A 170 -6.62 -11.05 -0.73
N VAL A 171 -7.78 -11.43 -0.21
CA VAL A 171 -9.10 -11.11 -0.78
C VAL A 171 -9.92 -10.35 0.25
N GLY A 172 -10.33 -9.14 -0.09
CA GLY A 172 -11.10 -8.26 0.78
C GLY A 172 -11.91 -7.26 -0.01
N LEU A 173 -12.41 -6.24 0.68
CA LEU A 173 -13.23 -5.18 0.09
C LEU A 173 -12.46 -3.86 0.05
N LEU A 174 -12.62 -3.10 -1.02
CA LEU A 174 -12.20 -1.70 -1.09
C LEU A 174 -13.36 -0.82 -0.61
N TYR A 175 -13.32 -0.41 0.65
CA TYR A 175 -14.40 0.38 1.24
C TYR A 175 -14.40 1.83 0.73
N HIS A 176 -15.58 2.30 0.28
CA HIS A 176 -15.78 3.69 -0.14
C HIS A 176 -15.48 4.68 0.98
N GLN A 177 -15.80 4.31 2.23
CA GLN A 177 -15.41 5.03 3.42
C GLN A 177 -14.74 4.03 4.38
N GLY A 178 -13.52 4.33 4.79
CA GLY A 178 -12.82 3.54 5.80
C GLY A 178 -13.31 3.85 7.22
N TYR A 179 -12.52 3.48 8.22
CA TYR A 179 -12.80 3.85 9.61
C TYR A 179 -12.76 5.38 9.81
N PHE A 180 -13.64 5.89 10.66
CA PHE A 180 -13.76 7.32 10.89
C PHE A 180 -12.49 7.90 11.53
N ARG A 181 -12.25 9.18 11.28
CA ARG A 181 -11.25 10.00 11.99
C ARG A 181 -11.93 10.57 13.22
N GLN A 182 -11.43 10.21 14.40
CA GLN A 182 -11.93 10.75 15.66
C GLN A 182 -11.48 12.22 15.80
N ARG A 183 -12.42 13.10 16.10
CA ARG A 183 -12.14 14.47 16.58
C ARG A 183 -12.81 14.67 17.93
N LEU A 184 -12.17 15.45 18.79
CA LEU A 184 -12.78 15.89 20.04
C LEU A 184 -13.19 17.35 19.86
N ASN A 185 -14.46 17.67 20.16
CA ASN A 185 -14.90 19.05 20.19
C ASN A 185 -14.40 19.76 21.47
N ARG A 186 -14.71 21.05 21.61
CA ARG A 186 -14.24 21.86 22.74
C ARG A 186 -14.79 21.37 24.08
N GLU A 187 -15.89 20.65 24.06
CA GLU A 187 -16.58 20.07 25.20
C GLU A 187 -16.06 18.65 25.53
N GLY A 188 -15.08 18.14 24.78
CA GLY A 188 -14.50 16.80 24.99
C GLY A 188 -15.33 15.65 24.43
N TRP A 189 -16.40 15.93 23.70
CA TRP A 189 -17.20 14.91 23.02
C TRP A 189 -16.56 14.48 21.71
N GLN A 190 -16.62 13.18 21.46
CA GLN A 190 -16.20 12.59 20.20
C GLN A 190 -17.13 13.00 19.06
N GLN A 191 -16.50 13.33 17.93
CA GLN A 191 -17.12 13.55 16.64
C GLN A 191 -16.47 12.63 15.61
N ASP A 192 -17.30 11.94 14.84
CA ASP A 192 -16.86 10.98 13.84
C ASP A 192 -16.80 11.68 12.47
N VAL A 193 -15.62 11.71 11.87
CA VAL A 193 -15.44 12.29 10.53
C VAL A 193 -15.09 11.18 9.55
N TYR A 194 -16.02 10.89 8.63
CA TYR A 194 -15.80 9.94 7.54
C TYR A 194 -15.21 10.67 6.34
N ARG A 195 -14.20 10.06 5.71
CA ARG A 195 -13.61 10.52 4.45
C ARG A 195 -13.83 9.46 3.39
N GLU A 196 -14.10 9.90 2.18
CA GLU A 196 -14.14 9.00 1.03
C GLU A 196 -12.72 8.54 0.69
N THR A 197 -12.58 7.26 0.39
CA THR A 197 -11.36 6.70 -0.17
C THR A 197 -11.33 7.04 -1.66
N ASP A 198 -10.32 7.81 -2.08
CA ASP A 198 -10.06 8.06 -3.50
C ASP A 198 -9.08 6.99 -4.05
N PRO A 199 -9.51 6.09 -4.93
CA PRO A 199 -8.62 5.07 -5.49
C PRO A 199 -7.47 5.63 -6.33
N GLU A 200 -7.59 6.84 -6.88
CA GLU A 200 -6.57 7.42 -7.78
C GLU A 200 -5.25 7.74 -7.06
N ILE A 201 -5.37 8.11 -5.77
CA ILE A 201 -4.22 8.44 -4.92
C ILE A 201 -3.64 7.20 -4.22
N LEU A 202 -4.25 6.02 -4.39
CA LEU A 202 -3.77 4.77 -3.81
C LEU A 202 -2.87 4.01 -4.79
N PRO A 203 -1.92 3.21 -4.28
CA PRO A 203 -1.08 2.33 -5.09
C PRO A 203 -1.85 1.08 -5.52
N LEU A 204 -2.95 1.29 -6.26
CA LEU A 204 -3.84 0.22 -6.74
C LEU A 204 -3.93 0.28 -8.26
N HIS A 205 -3.98 -0.90 -8.88
CA HIS A 205 -4.25 -1.04 -10.31
C HIS A 205 -5.56 -1.79 -10.50
N PRO A 206 -6.45 -1.32 -11.39
CA PRO A 206 -7.62 -2.10 -11.76
C PRO A 206 -7.16 -3.37 -12.48
N VAL A 207 -7.69 -4.51 -12.06
CA VAL A 207 -7.52 -5.77 -12.80
C VAL A 207 -8.39 -5.69 -14.06
N THR A 208 -7.81 -6.05 -15.19
CA THR A 208 -8.49 -6.03 -16.50
C THR A 208 -8.55 -7.43 -17.10
N GLY A 209 -9.59 -7.69 -17.89
CA GLY A 209 -9.71 -8.90 -18.71
C GLY A 209 -8.83 -8.85 -19.96
N GLU A 210 -8.85 -9.90 -20.76
CA GLU A 210 -8.09 -10.00 -22.02
C GLU A 210 -8.48 -8.92 -23.04
N ASP A 211 -9.72 -8.41 -22.96
CA ASP A 211 -10.25 -7.35 -23.82
C ASP A 211 -9.88 -5.93 -23.34
N GLY A 212 -9.13 -5.82 -22.23
CA GLY A 212 -8.75 -4.54 -21.61
C GLY A 212 -9.86 -3.88 -20.78
N SER A 213 -11.05 -4.50 -20.69
CA SER A 213 -12.13 -4.02 -19.82
C SER A 213 -11.85 -4.37 -18.36
N ARG A 214 -12.45 -3.62 -17.41
CA ARG A 214 -12.29 -3.93 -15.99
C ARG A 214 -12.91 -5.29 -15.68
N LEU A 215 -12.15 -6.14 -14.98
CA LEU A 215 -12.65 -7.42 -14.52
C LEU A 215 -13.72 -7.19 -13.43
N LEU A 216 -14.93 -7.66 -13.68
CA LEU A 216 -16.03 -7.64 -12.72
C LEU A 216 -16.35 -9.08 -12.29
N ILE A 217 -16.42 -9.29 -10.98
CA ILE A 217 -16.74 -10.59 -10.38
C ILE A 217 -18.15 -10.50 -9.80
N GLU A 218 -19.01 -11.45 -10.18
CA GLU A 218 -20.34 -11.56 -9.61
C GLU A 218 -20.30 -12.29 -8.27
N VAL A 219 -20.91 -11.69 -7.25
CA VAL A 219 -21.01 -12.26 -5.91
C VAL A 219 -22.48 -12.37 -5.52
N LEU A 220 -22.89 -13.53 -5.01
CA LEU A 220 -24.25 -13.75 -4.53
C LEU A 220 -24.39 -13.21 -3.10
N ILE A 221 -25.20 -12.16 -2.93
CA ILE A 221 -25.48 -11.54 -1.62
C ILE A 221 -26.99 -11.59 -1.38
N ARG A 222 -27.42 -12.36 -0.37
CA ARG A 222 -28.85 -12.53 0.00
C ARG A 222 -29.72 -12.87 -1.22
N ASP A 223 -29.31 -13.90 -1.96
CA ASP A 223 -29.97 -14.41 -3.18
C ASP A 223 -30.03 -13.41 -4.35
N ARG A 224 -29.19 -12.37 -4.32
CA ARG A 224 -29.04 -11.41 -5.42
C ARG A 224 -27.61 -11.43 -5.94
N ALA A 225 -27.49 -11.55 -7.25
CA ALA A 225 -26.23 -11.32 -7.95
C ALA A 225 -25.87 -9.83 -7.87
N VAL A 226 -24.68 -9.53 -7.35
CA VAL A 226 -24.11 -8.19 -7.31
C VAL A 226 -22.81 -8.22 -8.13
N ARG A 227 -22.59 -7.21 -8.98
CA ARG A 227 -21.41 -7.06 -9.85
C ARG A 227 -20.76 -5.71 -9.62
#